data_AF-A0A2V8V032-F1
#
_entry.id   AF-A0A2V8V032-F1
#
_cell.length_a   1.000
_cell.length_b   1.000
_cell.length_c   1.000
_cell.angle_alpha   90.00
_cell.angle_beta   90.00
_cell.angle_gamma   90.00
#
_symmetry.space_group_name_H-M   'P 1'
#
loop_
_entity.id
_entity.type
_entity.pdbx_description
1 polymer ?
#
loop_
_entity_poly.entity_id
_entity_poly.type
_entity_poly.pdbx_seq_one_letter_code
_entity_poly.pdbx_strand_id
1 'polypeptide(L)' 'MGVELLTERYQSQMAGVLSCYDRIIIQGTVPKWCYAKGMTDYFYEHQIRIFDYPRWAEPLRDAIRECRRRTIGRI' A
#
# COMPACT_ATOMS: atom_id res chain seq x y z
N MET A 1 16.09 -12.21 9.66
CA MET A 1 15.24 -13.18 8.94
C MET A 1 14.31 -12.37 8.06
N GLY A 2 14.58 -12.34 6.76
CA GLY A 2 13.87 -11.45 5.82
C GLY A 2 12.40 -11.85 5.69
N VAL A 3 11.51 -10.86 5.71
CA VAL A 3 10.09 -11.07 5.45
C VAL A 3 9.94 -11.41 3.97
N GLU A 4 9.54 -12.65 3.67
CA GLU A 4 9.23 -13.09 2.31
C GLU A 4 7.99 -12.34 1.79
N LEU A 5 8.07 -11.78 0.59
CA LEU A 5 6.95 -11.02 0.02
C LEU A 5 5.82 -11.98 -0.37
N LEU A 6 4.57 -11.58 -0.11
CA LEU A 6 3.39 -12.37 -0.50
C LEU A 6 3.35 -12.63 -2.02
N THR A 7 3.86 -11.69 -2.81
CA THR A 7 3.97 -11.82 -4.27
C THR A 7 4.91 -12.93 -4.71
N GLU A 8 5.96 -13.21 -3.93
CA GLU A 8 6.91 -14.28 -4.20
C GLU A 8 6.33 -15.62 -3.76
N ARG A 9 5.81 -15.67 -2.52
CA ARG A 9 5.21 -16.89 -1.96
C ARG A 9 4.05 -17.44 -2.77
N TYR A 10 3.19 -16.57 -3.31
CA TYR A 10 1.97 -16.95 -4.03
C TYR A 10 2.06 -16.74 -5.54
N GLN A 11 3.27 -16.62 -6.10
CA GLN A 11 3.46 -16.35 -7.53
C GLN A 11 2.71 -17.33 -8.45
N SER A 12 2.65 -18.62 -8.07
CA SER A 12 1.93 -19.66 -8.82
C SER A 12 0.41 -19.52 -8.78
N GLN A 13 -0.13 -18.75 -7.82
CA GLN A 13 -1.56 -18.49 -7.66
C GLN A 13 -1.98 -17.11 -8.21
N MET A 14 -1.02 -16.30 -8.64
CA MET A 14 -1.27 -14.99 -9.24
C MET A 14 -1.49 -15.11 -10.75
N ALA A 15 -2.72 -14.87 -11.21
CA ALA A 15 -3.06 -14.92 -12.64
C ALA A 15 -2.41 -13.79 -13.47
N GLY A 16 -1.97 -12.71 -12.82
CA GLY A 16 -1.33 -11.58 -13.49
C GLY A 16 -1.36 -10.32 -12.64
N VAL A 17 -0.88 -9.22 -13.21
CA VAL A 17 -0.91 -7.89 -12.58
C VAL A 17 -1.94 -7.05 -13.29
N LEU A 18 -2.93 -6.59 -12.54
CA LEU A 18 -3.94 -5.71 -13.06
C LEU A 18 -3.49 -4.24 -12.96
N SER A 19 -3.63 -3.48 -14.05
CA SER A 19 -3.14 -2.09 -14.18
C SER A 19 -4.30 -1.10 -14.39
N CYS A 20 -4.11 0.20 -14.08
CA CYS A 20 -5.04 1.29 -14.42
C CYS A 20 -6.45 1.26 -13.77
N TYR A 21 -6.58 0.92 -12.48
CA TYR A 21 -7.85 1.15 -11.79
C TYR A 21 -7.99 2.58 -11.29
N ASP A 22 -9.21 3.13 -11.40
CA ASP A 22 -9.54 4.40 -10.77
C ASP A 22 -9.96 4.22 -9.30
N ARG A 23 -10.53 3.05 -8.96
CA ARG A 23 -10.93 2.71 -7.58
C ARG A 23 -10.71 1.22 -7.31
N ILE A 24 -10.02 0.92 -6.22
CA ILE A 24 -9.90 -0.43 -5.66
C ILE A 24 -10.64 -0.41 -4.32
N ILE A 25 -11.65 -1.27 -4.17
CA ILE A 25 -12.39 -1.42 -2.92
C ILE A 25 -11.94 -2.75 -2.31
N ILE A 26 -11.20 -2.66 -1.20
CA ILE A 26 -10.78 -3.84 -0.44
C ILE A 26 -11.77 -4.00 0.70
N GLN A 27 -12.53 -5.11 0.70
CA GLN A 27 -13.44 -5.46 1.79
C GLN A 27 -12.78 -6.52 2.67
N GLY A 28 -12.71 -6.24 3.97
CA GLY A 28 -12.12 -7.12 4.97
C GLY A 28 -11.57 -6.35 6.16
N THR A 29 -11.16 -7.07 7.19
CA THR A 29 -10.46 -6.50 8.35
C THR A 29 -8.96 -6.63 8.12
N VAL A 30 -8.29 -5.51 7.88
CA VAL A 30 -6.83 -5.36 7.94
C VAL A 30 -6.48 -4.87 9.35
N PRO A 31 -6.01 -5.75 10.26
CA PRO A 31 -5.66 -5.35 11.61
C PRO A 31 -4.62 -4.22 11.59
N LYS A 32 -4.70 -3.32 12.56
CA LYS A 32 -3.91 -2.06 12.67
C LYS A 32 -4.19 -1.01 11.59
N TRP A 33 -4.49 -1.35 10.34
CA TRP A 33 -4.68 -0.34 9.28
C TRP A 33 -6.13 0.12 9.10
N CYS A 34 -7.11 -0.70 9.51
CA CYS A 34 -8.53 -0.43 9.27
C CYS A 34 -9.18 0.64 10.15
N TYR A 35 -8.47 1.25 11.10
CA TYR A 35 -9.04 2.25 11.99
C TYR A 35 -7.99 3.23 12.51
N ALA A 36 -8.42 4.45 12.87
CA ALA A 36 -7.53 5.55 13.23
C ALA A 36 -6.56 5.18 14.37
N LYS A 37 -7.06 4.55 15.43
CA LYS A 37 -6.22 4.16 16.57
C LYS A 37 -5.17 3.10 16.20
N GLY A 38 -5.50 2.14 15.32
CA GLY A 38 -4.51 1.18 14.86
C GLY A 38 -3.36 1.83 14.06
N MET A 39 -3.69 2.83 13.25
CA MET A 39 -2.69 3.63 12.54
C MET A 39 -1.86 4.46 13.52
N THR A 40 -2.49 5.02 14.54
CA THR A 40 -1.77 5.73 15.62
C THR A 40 -0.80 4.81 16.36
N ASP A 41 -1.22 3.59 16.72
CA ASP A 41 -0.37 2.60 17.39
C ASP A 41 0.82 2.20 16.50
N TYR A 42 0.59 2.00 15.20
CA TYR A 42 1.67 1.75 14.22
C TYR A 42 2.70 2.89 14.18
N PHE A 43 2.24 4.14 14.18
CA PHE A 43 3.13 5.31 14.16
C PHE A 43 3.96 5.42 15.45
N TYR A 44 3.36 5.12 16.60
CA TYR A 44 4.08 5.06 17.88
C TYR A 44 5.12 3.93 17.90
N GLU A 45 4.79 2.74 17.42
CA GLU A 45 5.72 1.61 17.31
C GLU A 45 6.95 1.96 16.44
N HIS A 46 6.77 2.77 15.41
CA HIS A 46 7.84 3.18 14.48
C HIS A 46 8.50 4.53 14.86
N GLN A 47 8.17 5.09 16.02
CA GLN A 47 8.65 6.40 16.48
C GLN A 47 8.37 7.56 15.49
N ILE A 48 7.31 7.44 14.70
CA ILE A 48 6.85 8.46 13.76
C ILE A 48 5.80 9.32 14.46
N ARG A 49 5.95 10.64 14.44
CA ARG A 49 4.93 11.54 15.00
C ARG A 49 3.70 11.52 14.12
N ILE A 50 2.51 11.52 14.72
CA ILE A 50 1.23 11.56 14.00
C ILE A 50 1.15 12.77 13.05
N PHE A 51 1.74 13.90 13.44
CA PHE A 51 1.82 15.11 12.59
C PHE A 51 2.62 14.92 11.30
N ASP A 52 3.57 13.98 11.29
CA ASP A 52 4.38 13.64 10.11
C ASP A 52 3.65 12.64 9.19
N TYR A 53 2.38 12.29 9.46
CA TYR A 53 1.54 11.45 8.60
C TYR A 53 1.47 11.89 7.13
N PRO A 54 1.30 13.19 6.79
CA PRO A 54 1.25 13.61 5.39
C PRO A 54 2.54 13.26 4.64
N ARG A 55 3.70 13.44 5.29
CA ARG A 55 5.02 13.12 4.73
C ARG A 55 5.23 11.62 4.57
N TRP A 56 4.69 10.81 5.48
CA TRP A 56 4.69 9.35 5.35
C TRP A 56 3.79 8.87 4.20
N ALA A 57 2.62 9.50 4.01
CA ALA A 57 1.64 9.12 2.99
C ALA A 57 1.99 9.63 1.57
N GLU A 58 2.81 10.66 1.47
CA GLU A 58 3.25 11.28 0.21
C GLU A 58 3.93 10.31 -0.77
N PRO A 59 4.98 9.55 -0.39
CA PRO A 59 5.64 8.61 -1.31
C PRO A 59 4.69 7.50 -1.79
N LEU A 60 3.78 7.04 -0.94
CA LEU A 60 2.78 6.02 -1.30
C LEU A 60 1.79 6.56 -2.35
N ARG A 61 1.35 7.81 -2.16
CA ARG A 61 0.47 8.49 -3.10
C ARG A 61 1.14 8.70 -4.46
N ASP A 62 2.41 9.09 -4.45
CA ASP A 62 3.15 9.35 -5.67
C ASP A 62 3.49 8.06 -6.42
N ALA A 63 3.80 6.97 -5.72
CA ALA A 63 3.95 5.65 -6.34
C ALA A 63 2.66 5.20 -7.07
N ILE A 64 1.48 5.41 -6.46
CA ILE A 64 0.19 5.12 -7.11
C ILE A 64 -0.01 5.98 -8.36
N ARG A 65 0.32 7.28 -8.28
CA ARG A 65 0.22 8.22 -9.42
C ARG A 65 1.20 7.88 -10.54
N GLU A 66 2.42 7.47 -10.20
CA GLU A 66 3.44 7.08 -11.15
C GLU A 66 3.05 5.78 -11.87
N CYS A 67 2.53 4.79 -11.14
CA CYS A 67 2.01 3.56 -11.72
C CYS A 67 0.94 3.86 -12.79
N ARG A 68 0.02 4.78 -12.49
CA ARG A 68 -0.98 5.26 -13.46
C ARG A 68 -0.34 5.88 -14.71
N ARG A 69 0.64 6.78 -14.55
CA ARG A 69 1.33 7.42 -15.70
C ARG A 69 2.07 6.41 -16.56
N ARG A 70 2.78 5.46 -15.93
CA ARG A 70 3.58 4.45 -16.62
C ARG A 70 2.76 3.54 -17.53
N THR A 71 1.54 3.20 -17.12
CA THR A 71 0.67 2.34 -17.94
C THR A 71 0.01 3.11 -19.08
N ILE A 72 -0.33 4.40 -18.91
CA ILE A 72 -0.90 5.22 -19.99
C ILE A 72 0.09 5.39 -21.16
N GLY A 73 1.40 5.49 -20.89
CA GLY A 73 2.42 5.59 -21.96
C GLY A 73 2.81 4.25 -22.61
N ARG A 74 2.21 3.13 -22.20
CA ARG A 74 2.45 1.79 -22.75
C ARG A 74 1.32 1.27 -23.64
N ILE A 75 0.22 2.03 -23.75
CA ILE A 75 -0.90 1.81 -24.67
C ILE A 75 -0.67 2.67 -25.91
#